data_AF-A0A952XZX5-F1
#
_entry.id   AF-A0A952XZX5-F1
#
_cell.length_a   1.000
_cell.length_b   1.000
_cell.length_c   1.000
_cell.angle_alpha   90.00
_cell.angle_beta   90.00
_cell.angle_gamma   90.00
#
_symmetry.space_group_name_H-M   'P 1'
#
loop_
_entity.id
_entity.type
_entity.pdbx_description
1 polymer ?
#
loop_
_entity_poly.entity_id
_entity_poly.type
_entity_poly.pdbx_seq_one_letter_code
_entity_poly.pdbx_strand_id
1 'polypeptide(L)'
;QAVFSGGGIACIDALVKDPATAARYLIEPGSIEPQGSFEGFECRWQDIPSRHGETVSLMVLALHHEPERAAAVYREVIGKVREIYGDDEACHPLALPQLAMTLDSGLLEDEAGIRTAAAGYWRRWRWKMHIRLMVLAGAVLMRFGIRTAATDWSRYKPDLVRNADVRKFSDIYRQILSGTTAQRHALEAWLQQKFRQRQLLYGLHVTDRAHMTCLVFDYAGRHLHFIDGADGGLFLAAKAFKERANQYVSRTGL
;
A
#
# COMPACT_ATOMS: atom_id res chain seq x y z
N GLN A 1 -12.79 -0.39 5.77
CA GLN A 1 -12.02 0.68 5.10
C GLN A 1 -12.94 1.81 4.71
N ALA A 2 -12.46 3.04 4.78
CA ALA A 2 -13.17 4.17 4.20
C ALA A 2 -13.11 4.09 2.66
N VAL A 3 -14.23 4.38 2.01
CA VAL A 3 -14.38 4.43 0.56
C VAL A 3 -14.71 5.88 0.23
N PHE A 4 -13.88 6.51 -0.60
CA PHE A 4 -14.11 7.88 -1.05
C PHE A 4 -14.58 7.86 -2.51
N SER A 5 -15.68 8.54 -2.79
CA SER A 5 -16.23 8.70 -4.13
C SER A 5 -16.84 10.08 -4.29
N GLY A 6 -16.72 10.66 -5.48
CA GLY A 6 -17.33 11.95 -5.82
C GLY A 6 -16.33 12.98 -6.37
N GLY A 7 -15.10 12.57 -6.68
CA GLY A 7 -14.11 13.42 -7.34
C GLY A 7 -13.43 14.47 -6.44
N GLY A 8 -13.78 14.53 -5.16
CA GLY A 8 -13.17 15.49 -4.22
C GLY A 8 -11.66 15.33 -4.09
N ILE A 9 -11.17 14.08 -4.08
CA ILE A 9 -9.73 13.80 -4.04
C ILE A 9 -9.03 14.28 -5.31
N ALA A 10 -9.63 14.04 -6.49
CA ALA A 10 -9.10 14.52 -7.76
C ALA A 10 -9.11 16.05 -7.85
N CYS A 11 -10.16 16.70 -7.33
CA CYS A 11 -10.26 18.15 -7.26
C CYS A 11 -9.14 18.75 -6.40
N ILE A 12 -8.92 18.21 -5.19
CA ILE A 12 -7.83 18.66 -4.31
C ILE A 12 -6.47 18.44 -4.97
N ASP A 13 -6.25 17.28 -5.60
CA ASP A 13 -5.01 17.00 -6.33
C ASP A 13 -4.74 18.02 -7.44
N ALA A 14 -5.77 18.41 -8.19
CA ALA A 14 -5.67 19.44 -9.22
C ALA A 14 -5.37 20.82 -8.63
N LEU A 15 -6.07 21.23 -7.58
CA LEU A 15 -5.90 22.54 -6.92
C LEU A 15 -4.51 22.71 -6.28
N VAL A 16 -3.93 21.65 -5.73
CA VAL A 16 -2.59 21.74 -5.11
C VAL A 16 -1.48 21.76 -6.15
N LYS A 17 -1.71 21.19 -7.35
CA LYS A 17 -0.71 21.08 -8.42
C LYS A 17 -0.79 22.16 -9.48
N ASP A 18 -1.95 22.80 -9.63
CA ASP A 18 -2.15 23.87 -10.60
C ASP A 18 -1.32 25.12 -10.20
N PRO A 19 -0.38 25.59 -11.05
CA PRO A 19 0.42 26.78 -10.75
C PRO A 19 -0.38 28.02 -10.36
N ALA A 20 -1.62 28.17 -10.85
CA ALA A 20 -2.47 29.31 -10.53
C ALA A 20 -3.07 29.26 -9.11
N THR A 21 -3.19 28.07 -8.52
CA THR A 21 -3.83 27.86 -7.20
C THR A 21 -2.87 27.30 -6.14
N ALA A 22 -1.77 26.67 -6.55
CA ALA A 22 -0.77 26.03 -5.67
C ALA A 22 -0.22 26.98 -4.59
N ALA A 23 0.01 28.25 -4.93
CA ALA A 23 0.50 29.26 -3.98
C ALA A 23 -0.41 29.45 -2.75
N ARG A 24 -1.73 29.17 -2.87
CA ARG A 24 -2.68 29.27 -1.76
C ARG A 24 -2.58 28.12 -0.76
N TYR A 25 -2.03 26.99 -1.19
CA TYR A 25 -1.95 25.76 -0.39
C TYR A 25 -0.52 25.42 0.01
N LEU A 26 0.46 26.25 -0.40
CA LEU A 26 1.85 26.07 -0.03
C LEU A 26 2.04 26.36 1.46
N ILE A 27 2.62 25.40 2.18
CA ILE A 27 3.07 25.60 3.56
C ILE A 27 4.55 26.00 3.48
N GLU A 28 4.84 27.26 3.78
CA GLU A 28 6.22 27.76 3.74
C GLU A 28 7.06 27.11 4.85
N PRO A 29 8.32 26.74 4.58
CA PRO A 29 9.20 26.20 5.62
C PRO A 29 9.31 27.15 6.82
N GLY A 30 9.03 26.65 8.02
CA GLY A 30 9.07 27.44 9.26
C GLY A 30 7.83 28.34 9.51
N SER A 31 6.84 28.35 8.61
CA SER A 31 5.58 29.07 8.84
C SER A 31 4.73 28.45 9.96
N ILE A 32 4.92 27.15 10.21
CA ILE A 32 4.27 26.40 11.28
C ILE A 32 5.28 25.52 11.99
N GLU A 33 5.12 25.41 13.31
CA GLU A 33 5.85 24.42 14.11
C GLU A 33 5.37 23.01 13.74
N PRO A 34 6.26 22.02 13.51
CA PRO A 34 5.85 20.66 13.21
C PRO A 34 5.08 20.04 14.38
N GLN A 35 3.79 19.79 14.20
CA GLN A 35 2.92 19.13 15.19
C GLN A 35 2.63 17.66 14.85
N GLY A 36 3.25 17.12 13.79
CA GLY A 36 3.03 15.75 13.37
C GLY A 36 3.46 14.73 14.43
N SER A 37 2.58 13.79 14.76
CA SER A 37 2.92 12.65 15.62
C SER A 37 3.31 11.44 14.77
N PHE A 38 4.44 10.84 15.10
CA PHE A 38 4.85 9.53 14.57
C PHE A 38 4.44 8.37 15.50
N GLU A 39 3.57 8.62 16.47
CA GLU A 39 3.05 7.57 17.35
C GLU A 39 2.39 6.44 16.54
N GLY A 40 2.69 5.20 16.92
CA GLY A 40 2.25 3.99 16.24
C GLY A 40 2.96 3.64 14.94
N PHE A 41 3.74 4.53 14.33
CA PHE A 41 4.58 4.15 13.19
C PHE A 41 5.81 3.34 13.68
N GLU A 42 5.76 2.03 13.43
CA GLU A 42 6.84 1.09 13.73
C GLU A 42 6.82 -0.09 12.76
N CYS A 43 7.47 0.06 11.61
CA CYS A 43 7.64 -1.06 10.68
C CYS A 43 8.93 -1.81 11.01
N ARG A 44 8.80 -3.05 11.49
CA ARG A 44 9.94 -3.92 11.82
C ARG A 44 9.90 -5.22 11.02
N TRP A 45 9.24 -5.20 9.87
CA TRP A 45 9.15 -6.31 8.92
C TRP A 45 10.11 -6.08 7.77
N GLN A 46 10.60 -7.17 7.19
CA GLN A 46 11.29 -7.12 5.91
C GLN A 46 10.27 -6.97 4.77
N ASP A 47 10.74 -6.60 3.58
CA ASP A 47 9.95 -6.77 2.36
C ASP A 47 9.53 -8.25 2.23
N ILE A 48 8.35 -8.48 1.67
CA ILE A 48 7.67 -9.77 1.71
C ILE A 48 7.71 -10.34 0.29
N PRO A 49 8.55 -11.35 0.00
CA PRO A 49 8.66 -11.91 -1.34
C PRO A 49 7.33 -12.44 -1.84
N SER A 50 7.02 -12.27 -3.13
CA SER A 50 5.79 -12.82 -3.69
C SER A 50 5.84 -14.34 -3.72
N ARG A 51 4.80 -15.00 -3.21
CA ARG A 51 4.65 -16.47 -3.28
C ARG A 51 4.55 -17.02 -4.71
N HIS A 52 4.10 -16.19 -5.65
CA HIS A 52 3.87 -16.56 -7.05
C HIS A 52 4.89 -15.92 -8.00
N GLY A 53 5.91 -15.25 -7.46
CA GLY A 53 6.97 -14.58 -8.21
C GLY A 53 6.70 -13.12 -8.57
N GLU A 54 5.44 -12.71 -8.76
CA GLU A 54 5.09 -11.31 -9.04
C GLU A 54 4.18 -10.71 -7.96
N THR A 55 4.47 -9.48 -7.56
CA THR A 55 3.59 -8.56 -6.83
C THR A 55 3.18 -7.46 -7.78
N VAL A 56 1.89 -7.42 -8.13
CA VAL A 56 1.30 -6.55 -9.15
C VAL A 56 0.54 -5.42 -8.47
N SER A 57 0.99 -4.19 -8.73
CA SER A 57 0.30 -2.97 -8.32
C SER A 57 -0.67 -2.54 -9.42
N LEU A 58 -1.97 -2.64 -9.15
CA LEU A 58 -3.05 -2.33 -10.08
C LEU A 58 -3.74 -1.01 -9.71
N MET A 59 -3.99 -0.18 -10.72
CA MET A 59 -4.83 1.01 -10.63
C MET A 59 -5.87 1.02 -11.75
N VAL A 60 -7.13 1.30 -11.45
CA VAL A 60 -8.22 1.38 -12.43
C VAL A 60 -9.15 2.55 -12.14
N LEU A 61 -9.49 3.31 -13.18
CA LEU A 61 -10.51 4.36 -13.15
C LEU A 61 -11.58 4.05 -14.19
N ALA A 62 -12.84 3.98 -13.80
CA ALA A 62 -13.96 3.84 -14.74
C ALA A 62 -14.22 5.16 -15.48
N LEU A 63 -14.48 5.09 -16.79
CA LEU A 63 -14.71 6.24 -17.66
C LEU A 63 -16.21 6.51 -17.86
N HIS A 64 -16.97 6.54 -16.76
CA HIS A 64 -18.42 6.80 -16.78
C HIS A 64 -18.77 7.90 -15.78
N HIS A 65 -19.58 8.89 -16.23
CA HIS A 65 -20.11 9.94 -15.35
C HIS A 65 -21.22 9.43 -14.41
N GLU A 66 -21.98 8.43 -14.86
CA GLU A 66 -23.05 7.82 -14.06
C GLU A 66 -22.46 6.86 -13.00
N PRO A 67 -22.73 7.09 -11.70
CA PRO A 67 -22.17 6.28 -10.62
C PRO A 67 -22.47 4.78 -10.74
N GLU A 68 -23.67 4.42 -11.20
CA GLU A 68 -24.08 3.02 -11.33
C GLU A 68 -23.29 2.29 -12.42
N ARG A 69 -23.02 2.97 -13.55
CA ARG A 69 -22.20 2.42 -14.64
C ARG A 69 -20.74 2.31 -14.23
N ALA A 70 -20.20 3.31 -13.53
CA ALA A 70 -18.86 3.23 -12.97
C ALA A 70 -18.72 2.06 -11.98
N ALA A 71 -19.70 1.87 -11.09
CA ALA A 71 -19.75 0.75 -10.16
C ALA A 71 -19.85 -0.61 -10.87
N ALA A 72 -20.58 -0.70 -11.99
CA ALA A 72 -20.61 -1.90 -12.82
C ALA A 72 -19.23 -2.27 -13.37
N VAL A 73 -18.48 -1.28 -13.90
CA VAL A 73 -17.09 -1.50 -14.36
C VAL A 73 -16.19 -1.99 -13.23
N TYR A 74 -16.28 -1.40 -12.04
CA TYR A 74 -15.47 -1.87 -10.90
C TYR A 74 -15.84 -3.29 -10.45
N ARG A 75 -17.12 -3.67 -10.48
CA ARG A 75 -17.56 -5.05 -10.23
C ARG A 75 -17.00 -6.02 -11.27
N GLU A 76 -16.98 -5.64 -12.54
CA GLU A 76 -16.35 -6.45 -13.59
C GLU A 76 -14.84 -6.62 -13.37
N VAL A 77 -14.14 -5.55 -12.97
CA VAL A 77 -12.70 -5.61 -12.64
C VAL A 77 -12.45 -6.58 -11.48
N ILE A 78 -13.19 -6.44 -10.37
CA ILE A 78 -13.05 -7.32 -9.21
C ILE A 78 -13.39 -8.77 -9.59
N GLY A 79 -14.45 -8.98 -10.38
CA GLY A 79 -14.83 -10.30 -10.88
C GLY A 79 -13.74 -10.93 -11.76
N LYS A 80 -13.14 -10.14 -12.66
CA LYS A 80 -12.07 -10.63 -13.55
C LYS A 80 -10.78 -10.91 -12.79
N VAL A 81 -10.43 -10.08 -11.80
CA VAL A 81 -9.30 -10.38 -10.89
C VAL A 81 -9.54 -11.70 -10.18
N ARG A 82 -10.76 -11.93 -9.65
CA ARG A 82 -11.10 -13.19 -8.98
C ARG A 82 -11.04 -14.40 -9.91
N GLU A 83 -11.49 -14.25 -11.14
CA GLU A 83 -11.42 -15.31 -12.17
C GLU A 83 -9.97 -15.71 -12.48
N ILE A 84 -9.05 -14.73 -12.56
CA ILE A 84 -7.67 -14.96 -12.99
C ILE A 84 -6.75 -15.34 -11.81
N TYR A 85 -6.87 -14.65 -10.68
CA TYR A 85 -5.98 -14.80 -9.52
C TYR A 85 -6.56 -15.70 -8.42
N GLY A 86 -7.85 -16.03 -8.48
CA GLY A 86 -8.57 -16.78 -7.44
C GLY A 86 -9.21 -15.87 -6.39
N ASP A 87 -9.54 -16.44 -5.23
CA ASP A 87 -10.13 -15.69 -4.12
C ASP A 87 -9.16 -14.67 -3.49
N ASP A 88 -9.66 -13.95 -2.47
CA ASP A 88 -8.89 -12.90 -1.80
C ASP A 88 -7.65 -13.46 -1.08
N GLU A 89 -7.66 -14.74 -0.68
CA GLU A 89 -6.50 -15.43 -0.10
C GLU A 89 -5.52 -15.87 -1.21
N ALA A 90 -6.02 -16.34 -2.35
CA ALA A 90 -5.31 -16.81 -3.54
C ALA A 90 -4.56 -15.68 -4.30
N CYS A 91 -5.01 -14.44 -4.15
CA CYS A 91 -4.34 -13.25 -4.68
C CYS A 91 -3.64 -12.40 -3.60
N HIS A 92 -3.68 -12.81 -2.33
CA HIS A 92 -3.15 -12.01 -1.23
C HIS A 92 -1.62 -11.83 -1.35
N PRO A 93 -1.10 -10.58 -1.31
CA PRO A 93 0.33 -10.31 -1.44
C PRO A 93 1.17 -10.77 -0.25
N LEU A 94 0.54 -10.99 0.91
CA LEU A 94 1.21 -11.47 2.10
C LEU A 94 0.92 -12.96 2.32
N ALA A 95 1.97 -13.76 2.49
CA ALA A 95 1.85 -15.14 2.97
C ALA A 95 2.54 -15.31 4.33
N LEU A 96 1.91 -16.04 5.26
CA LEU A 96 2.42 -16.23 6.62
C LEU A 96 3.88 -16.75 6.69
N PRO A 97 4.32 -17.69 5.84
CA PRO A 97 5.70 -18.18 5.86
C PRO A 97 6.74 -17.13 5.45
N GLN A 98 6.33 -16.13 4.64
CA GLN A 98 7.22 -15.10 4.10
C GLN A 98 7.36 -13.89 5.02
N LEU A 99 6.52 -13.78 6.05
CA LEU A 99 6.60 -12.72 7.05
C LEU A 99 7.82 -12.94 7.97
N ALA A 100 8.84 -12.11 7.77
CA ALA A 100 10.05 -12.09 8.59
C ALA A 100 10.28 -10.70 9.20
N MET A 101 10.62 -10.66 10.49
CA MET A 101 11.02 -9.41 11.13
C MET A 101 12.44 -9.02 10.73
N THR A 102 12.73 -7.72 10.71
CA THR A 102 14.05 -7.19 10.33
C THR A 102 14.95 -6.94 11.54
N LEU A 103 16.18 -7.43 11.47
CA LEU A 103 17.28 -7.03 12.35
C LEU A 103 18.26 -6.11 11.63
N ASP A 104 17.96 -5.74 10.38
CA ASP A 104 18.81 -4.91 9.57
C ASP A 104 19.00 -3.54 10.21
N SER A 105 20.25 -3.08 10.21
CA SER A 105 20.62 -1.88 10.94
C SER A 105 20.22 -0.59 10.22
N GLY A 106 20.10 -0.63 8.90
CA GLY A 106 19.64 0.49 8.08
C GLY A 106 18.13 0.65 8.17
N LEU A 107 17.36 -0.44 8.06
CA LEU A 107 15.89 -0.39 8.17
C LEU A 107 15.43 0.10 9.55
N LEU A 108 16.15 -0.24 10.63
CA LEU A 108 15.84 0.25 11.97
C LEU A 108 16.37 1.66 12.26
N GLU A 109 17.18 2.21 11.35
CA GLU A 109 17.80 3.53 11.56
C GLU A 109 16.81 4.68 11.41
N ASP A 110 15.82 4.54 10.53
CA ASP A 110 14.76 5.53 10.32
C ASP A 110 13.91 5.70 11.57
N GLU A 111 13.43 4.58 12.16
CA GLU A 111 12.68 4.62 13.42
C GLU A 111 13.52 5.24 14.54
N ALA A 112 14.79 4.84 14.66
CA ALA A 112 15.69 5.41 15.67
C ALA A 112 15.93 6.91 15.44
N GLY A 113 16.11 7.34 14.19
CA GLY A 113 16.30 8.74 13.82
C GLY A 113 15.10 9.59 14.20
N ILE A 114 13.89 9.15 13.86
CA ILE A 114 12.65 9.87 14.16
C ILE A 114 12.41 9.94 15.68
N ARG A 115 12.53 8.81 16.39
CA ARG A 115 12.26 8.74 17.84
C ARG A 115 13.29 9.49 18.68
N THR A 116 14.49 9.69 18.15
CA THR A 116 15.57 10.36 18.86
C THR A 116 16.10 11.59 18.11
N ALA A 117 15.26 12.25 17.30
CA ALA A 117 15.67 13.36 16.43
C ALA A 117 16.38 14.50 17.19
N ALA A 118 15.95 14.79 18.42
CA ALA A 118 16.54 15.80 19.29
C ALA A 118 17.58 15.24 20.30
N ALA A 119 18.06 14.01 20.12
CA ALA A 119 18.90 13.32 21.09
C ALA A 119 20.34 13.11 20.61
N GLY A 120 21.27 13.03 21.58
CA GLY A 120 22.66 12.67 21.31
C GLY A 120 22.85 11.20 20.88
N TYR A 121 24.02 10.93 20.31
CA TYR A 121 24.43 9.63 19.75
C TYR A 121 24.14 8.43 20.68
N TRP A 122 24.47 8.53 21.97
CA TRP A 122 24.27 7.46 22.94
C TRP A 122 22.80 7.06 23.11
N ARG A 123 21.88 8.02 23.11
CA ARG A 123 20.44 7.75 23.24
C ARG A 123 19.91 7.07 21.99
N ARG A 124 20.38 7.48 20.81
CA ARG A 124 20.06 6.82 19.52
C ARG A 124 20.54 5.37 19.49
N TRP A 125 21.78 5.12 19.93
CA TRP A 125 22.33 3.77 20.03
C TRP A 125 21.54 2.88 21.00
N ARG A 126 21.23 3.39 22.20
CA ARG A 126 20.40 2.67 23.19
C ARG A 126 19.03 2.32 22.63
N TRP A 127 18.38 3.26 21.93
CA TRP A 127 17.10 3.03 21.28
C TRP A 127 17.19 1.95 20.19
N LYS A 128 18.24 1.99 19.37
CA LYS A 128 18.51 0.95 18.37
C LYS A 128 18.67 -0.43 19.00
N MET A 129 19.37 -0.56 20.13
CA MET A 129 19.51 -1.83 20.84
C MET A 129 18.19 -2.29 21.45
N HIS A 130 17.41 -1.35 21.98
CA HIS A 130 16.07 -1.62 22.47
C HIS A 130 15.16 -2.17 21.37
N ILE A 131 15.13 -1.55 20.19
CA ILE A 131 14.33 -2.04 19.05
C ILE A 131 14.78 -3.46 18.65
N ARG A 132 16.10 -3.71 18.55
CA ARG A 132 16.59 -5.07 18.22
C ARG A 132 16.14 -6.11 19.24
N LEU A 133 16.19 -5.79 20.53
CA LEU A 133 15.69 -6.68 21.58
C LEU A 133 14.18 -6.94 21.41
N MET A 134 13.39 -5.90 21.11
CA MET A 134 11.96 -6.02 20.86
C MET A 134 11.65 -6.90 19.65
N VAL A 135 12.42 -6.75 18.56
CA VAL A 135 12.30 -7.61 17.37
C VAL A 135 12.60 -9.07 17.72
N LEU A 136 13.70 -9.33 18.41
CA LEU A 136 14.08 -10.69 18.81
C LEU A 136 13.02 -11.31 19.73
N ALA A 137 12.55 -10.56 20.73
CA ALA A 137 11.50 -11.00 21.63
C ALA A 137 10.20 -11.30 20.87
N GLY A 138 9.75 -10.40 19.99
CA GLY A 138 8.57 -10.62 19.15
C GLY A 138 8.71 -11.85 18.25
N ALA A 139 9.86 -12.02 17.61
CA ALA A 139 10.15 -13.18 16.76
C ALA A 139 10.08 -14.50 17.56
N VAL A 140 10.65 -14.54 18.77
CA VAL A 140 10.60 -15.70 19.67
C VAL A 140 9.17 -15.97 20.12
N LEU A 141 8.45 -14.95 20.61
CA LEU A 141 7.07 -15.09 21.08
C LEU A 141 6.14 -15.61 19.98
N MET A 142 6.27 -15.09 18.76
CA MET A 142 5.52 -15.57 17.59
C MET A 142 5.93 -16.98 17.17
N ARG A 143 7.24 -17.31 17.21
CA ARG A 143 7.76 -18.63 16.81
C ARG A 143 7.26 -19.75 17.72
N PHE A 144 7.13 -19.48 19.01
CA PHE A 144 6.66 -20.44 20.01
C PHE A 144 5.16 -20.30 20.34
N GLY A 145 4.46 -19.32 19.73
CA GLY A 145 3.02 -19.11 19.96
C GLY A 145 2.69 -18.79 21.42
N ILE A 146 3.57 -18.06 22.11
CA ILE A 146 3.43 -17.79 23.54
C ILE A 146 2.27 -16.81 23.77
N ARG A 147 1.42 -17.11 24.76
CA ARG A 147 0.37 -16.18 25.20
C ARG A 147 0.90 -15.33 26.34
N THR A 148 0.83 -14.00 26.18
CA THR A 148 1.10 -13.05 27.26
C THR A 148 -0.22 -12.50 27.81
N ALA A 149 -0.16 -11.76 28.91
CA ALA A 149 -1.34 -11.12 29.49
C ALA A 149 -2.05 -10.14 28.54
N ALA A 150 -1.30 -9.56 27.59
CA ALA A 150 -1.80 -8.56 26.66
C ALA A 150 -2.12 -9.11 25.25
N THR A 151 -1.49 -10.21 24.81
CA THR A 151 -1.56 -10.64 23.40
C THR A 151 -1.33 -12.15 23.25
N ASP A 152 -2.12 -12.77 22.37
CA ASP A 152 -1.85 -14.12 21.87
C ASP A 152 -0.95 -14.04 20.63
N TRP A 153 0.35 -14.26 20.80
CA TRP A 153 1.34 -14.11 19.72
C TRP A 153 1.21 -15.17 18.63
N SER A 154 0.48 -16.27 18.86
CA SER A 154 0.15 -17.23 17.81
C SER A 154 -0.78 -16.63 16.74
N ARG A 155 -1.57 -15.62 17.12
CA ARG A 155 -2.54 -14.95 16.24
C ARG A 155 -1.97 -13.71 15.56
N TYR A 156 -0.84 -13.19 16.01
CA TYR A 156 -0.29 -11.92 15.52
C TYR A 156 -0.11 -11.87 14.00
N LYS A 157 0.52 -12.89 13.40
CA LYS A 157 0.72 -12.93 11.94
C LYS A 157 -0.60 -13.10 11.16
N PRO A 158 -1.50 -14.04 11.52
CA PRO A 158 -2.84 -14.07 10.93
C PRO A 158 -3.60 -12.74 11.03
N ASP A 159 -3.53 -12.07 12.18
CA ASP A 159 -4.22 -10.80 12.42
C ASP A 159 -3.61 -9.69 11.57
N LEU A 160 -2.28 -9.64 11.46
CA LEU A 160 -1.56 -8.74 10.56
C LEU A 160 -2.00 -8.92 9.10
N VAL A 161 -2.13 -10.16 8.61
CA VAL A 161 -2.60 -10.43 7.24
C VAL A 161 -4.04 -9.94 7.06
N ARG A 162 -4.93 -10.17 8.03
CA ARG A 162 -6.33 -9.70 7.96
C ARG A 162 -6.44 -8.18 8.03
N ASN A 163 -5.53 -7.54 8.76
CA ASN A 163 -5.46 -6.08 8.90
C ASN A 163 -4.61 -5.41 7.80
N ALA A 164 -4.20 -6.17 6.77
CA ALA A 164 -3.46 -5.63 5.65
C ALA A 164 -4.40 -4.92 4.67
N ASP A 165 -4.13 -3.64 4.43
CA ASP A 165 -4.74 -2.87 3.38
C ASP A 165 -4.06 -3.18 2.04
N VAL A 166 -4.68 -4.12 1.31
CA VAL A 166 -4.26 -4.57 -0.03
C VAL A 166 -5.18 -4.06 -1.15
N ARG A 167 -6.33 -3.48 -0.81
CA ARG A 167 -7.35 -3.01 -1.76
C ARG A 167 -7.92 -1.69 -1.27
N LYS A 168 -7.90 -0.66 -2.12
CA LYS A 168 -8.28 0.72 -1.77
C LYS A 168 -9.19 1.31 -2.84
N PHE A 169 -10.12 2.16 -2.42
CA PHE A 169 -10.96 2.91 -3.35
C PHE A 169 -11.07 4.38 -2.92
N SER A 170 -10.61 5.27 -3.80
CA SER A 170 -10.74 6.72 -3.64
C SER A 170 -10.88 7.36 -5.02
N ASP A 171 -12.08 7.26 -5.60
CA ASP A 171 -12.41 7.47 -7.02
C ASP A 171 -11.70 6.52 -8.02
N ILE A 172 -10.47 6.11 -7.70
CA ILE A 172 -9.65 5.13 -8.41
C ILE A 172 -9.58 3.86 -7.57
N TYR A 173 -9.88 2.72 -8.20
CA TYR A 173 -9.67 1.39 -7.64
C TYR A 173 -8.19 1.06 -7.64
N ARG A 174 -7.65 0.64 -6.50
CA ARG A 174 -6.25 0.24 -6.34
C ARG A 174 -6.17 -1.10 -5.63
N GLN A 175 -5.30 -1.97 -6.10
CA GLN A 175 -5.09 -3.26 -5.45
C GLN A 175 -3.65 -3.73 -5.64
N ILE A 176 -3.10 -4.37 -4.59
CA ILE A 176 -1.86 -5.12 -4.65
C ILE A 176 -2.20 -6.61 -4.71
N LEU A 177 -1.68 -7.30 -5.73
CA LEU A 177 -1.96 -8.69 -6.00
C LEU A 177 -0.67 -9.49 -5.99
N SER A 178 -0.67 -10.70 -5.42
CA SER A 178 0.36 -11.69 -5.74
C SER A 178 -0.17 -12.63 -6.82
N GLY A 179 0.64 -12.88 -7.85
CA GLY A 179 0.31 -13.84 -8.90
C GLY A 179 1.50 -14.15 -9.79
N THR A 180 1.23 -14.93 -10.84
CA THR A 180 2.20 -15.33 -11.84
C THR A 180 2.20 -14.37 -13.03
N THR A 181 3.28 -14.40 -13.80
CA THR A 181 3.42 -13.66 -15.08
C THR A 181 2.27 -13.98 -16.05
N ALA A 182 1.82 -15.23 -16.11
CA ALA A 182 0.70 -15.64 -16.96
C ALA A 182 -0.62 -14.98 -16.54
N GLN A 183 -0.91 -14.96 -15.23
CA GLN A 183 -2.08 -14.29 -14.66
C GLN A 183 -2.06 -12.79 -14.95
N ARG A 184 -0.90 -12.14 -14.74
CA ARG A 184 -0.73 -10.72 -15.07
C ARG A 184 -1.01 -10.44 -16.53
N HIS A 185 -0.44 -11.21 -17.46
CA HIS A 185 -0.67 -11.00 -18.89
C HIS A 185 -2.14 -11.20 -19.28
N ALA A 186 -2.83 -12.18 -18.68
CA ALA A 186 -4.26 -12.39 -18.91
C ALA A 186 -5.09 -11.18 -18.44
N LEU A 187 -4.78 -10.64 -17.24
CA LEU A 187 -5.46 -9.47 -16.71
C LEU A 187 -5.16 -8.22 -17.54
N GLU A 188 -3.91 -8.01 -17.91
CA GLU A 188 -3.47 -6.88 -18.73
C GLU A 188 -4.14 -6.90 -20.12
N ALA A 189 -4.25 -8.06 -20.75
CA ALA A 189 -4.93 -8.19 -22.04
C ALA A 189 -6.41 -7.79 -21.94
N TRP A 190 -7.10 -8.21 -20.88
CA TRP A 190 -8.50 -7.85 -20.64
C TRP A 190 -8.65 -6.35 -20.34
N LEU A 191 -7.80 -5.78 -19.48
CA LEU A 191 -7.78 -4.34 -19.18
C LEU A 191 -7.51 -3.51 -20.44
N GLN A 192 -6.59 -3.96 -21.28
CA GLN A 192 -6.26 -3.32 -22.55
C GLN A 192 -7.46 -3.34 -23.52
N GLN A 193 -8.23 -4.42 -23.56
CA GLN A 193 -9.47 -4.49 -24.33
C GLN A 193 -10.50 -3.46 -23.82
N LYS A 194 -10.71 -3.38 -22.51
CA LYS A 194 -11.63 -2.43 -21.87
C LYS A 194 -11.21 -0.97 -22.07
N PHE A 195 -9.90 -0.70 -22.04
CA PHE A 195 -9.34 0.60 -22.37
C PHE A 195 -9.59 0.99 -23.84
N ARG A 196 -9.39 0.07 -24.79
CA ARG A 196 -9.71 0.31 -26.22
C ARG A 196 -11.20 0.59 -26.44
N GLN A 197 -12.06 -0.04 -25.64
CA GLN A 197 -13.51 0.20 -25.62
C GLN A 197 -13.91 1.47 -24.86
N ARG A 198 -12.94 2.24 -24.33
CA ARG A 198 -13.14 3.49 -23.57
C ARG A 198 -14.00 3.31 -22.30
N GLN A 199 -13.97 2.11 -21.70
CA GLN A 199 -14.74 1.81 -20.48
C GLN A 199 -13.96 2.14 -19.20
N LEU A 200 -12.62 2.05 -19.25
CA LEU A 200 -11.75 2.32 -18.11
C LEU A 200 -10.36 2.81 -18.53
N LEU A 201 -9.64 3.46 -17.62
CA LEU A 201 -8.20 3.67 -17.64
C LEU A 201 -7.55 2.74 -16.61
N TYR A 202 -6.32 2.30 -16.88
CA TYR A 202 -5.58 1.47 -15.94
C TYR A 202 -4.08 1.74 -15.91
N GLY A 203 -3.47 1.38 -14.79
CA GLY A 203 -2.02 1.33 -14.59
C GLY A 203 -1.64 0.01 -13.94
N LEU A 204 -0.50 -0.54 -14.36
CA LEU A 204 0.08 -1.76 -13.81
C LEU A 204 1.57 -1.53 -13.59
N HIS A 205 2.07 -2.04 -12.47
CA HIS A 205 3.50 -2.16 -12.21
C HIS A 205 3.80 -3.47 -11.50
N VAL A 206 4.93 -4.08 -11.83
CA VAL A 206 5.30 -5.43 -11.38
C VAL A 206 6.58 -5.34 -10.59
N THR A 207 6.56 -6.02 -9.44
CA THR A 207 7.67 -6.12 -8.50
C THR A 207 7.76 -7.58 -8.07
N ASP A 208 8.82 -7.99 -7.41
CA ASP A 208 9.01 -9.36 -6.92
C ASP A 208 8.57 -9.55 -5.45
N ARG A 209 8.27 -8.45 -4.76
CA ARG A 209 7.95 -8.43 -3.32
C ARG A 209 7.04 -7.26 -2.95
N ALA A 210 6.30 -7.44 -1.87
CA ALA A 210 5.46 -6.42 -1.27
C ALA A 210 6.22 -5.66 -0.18
N HIS A 211 5.98 -4.36 -0.09
CA HIS A 211 6.46 -3.50 0.97
C HIS A 211 5.31 -3.17 1.94
N MET A 212 5.63 -3.07 3.22
CA MET A 212 4.66 -2.84 4.29
C MET A 212 4.99 -1.57 5.07
N THR A 213 3.98 -0.75 5.31
CA THR A 213 4.05 0.35 6.27
C THR A 213 3.09 0.08 7.43
N CYS A 214 3.64 0.04 8.66
CA CYS A 214 2.91 -0.36 9.85
C CYS A 214 2.44 0.83 10.68
N LEU A 215 1.16 0.83 11.06
CA LEU A 215 0.58 1.71 12.08
C LEU A 215 0.00 0.85 13.21
N VAL A 216 0.72 0.77 14.33
CA VAL A 216 0.46 -0.12 15.45
C VAL A 216 0.04 0.69 16.67
N PHE A 217 -1.21 0.56 17.10
CA PHE A 217 -1.70 1.15 18.35
C PHE A 217 -1.55 0.16 19.53
N ASP A 218 -1.76 -1.13 19.26
CA ASP A 218 -1.39 -2.23 20.13
C ASP A 218 -1.12 -3.51 19.33
N TYR A 219 -0.53 -4.50 19.99
CA TYR A 219 -0.25 -5.82 19.42
C TYR A 219 -1.42 -6.81 19.56
N ALA A 220 -2.53 -6.40 20.18
CA ALA A 220 -3.68 -7.25 20.49
C ALA A 220 -4.77 -7.24 19.40
N GLY A 221 -4.59 -6.41 18.36
CA GLY A 221 -5.49 -6.37 17.20
C GLY A 221 -5.75 -4.96 16.64
N ARG A 222 -5.30 -3.89 17.33
CA ARG A 222 -5.39 -2.53 16.79
C ARG A 222 -4.10 -2.12 16.09
N HIS A 223 -3.90 -2.69 14.92
CA HIS A 223 -2.76 -2.44 14.04
C HIS A 223 -3.23 -2.51 12.60
N LEU A 224 -2.83 -1.54 11.78
CA LEU A 224 -3.17 -1.43 10.36
C LEU A 224 -1.88 -1.45 9.53
N HIS A 225 -1.89 -2.20 8.43
CA HIS A 225 -0.71 -2.37 7.59
C HIS A 225 -1.02 -1.95 6.17
N PHE A 226 -0.39 -0.89 5.69
CA PHE A 226 -0.52 -0.46 4.30
C PHE A 226 0.44 -1.27 3.43
N ILE A 227 -0.10 -1.96 2.43
CA ILE A 227 0.69 -2.77 1.51
C ILE A 227 0.83 -2.03 0.18
N ASP A 228 2.04 -2.07 -0.37
CA ASP A 228 2.36 -1.63 -1.72
C ASP A 228 3.36 -2.62 -2.38
N GLY A 229 3.59 -2.52 -3.69
CA GLY A 229 4.75 -3.16 -4.31
C GLY A 229 6.05 -2.47 -3.89
N ALA A 230 7.12 -3.23 -3.70
CA ALA A 230 8.43 -2.64 -3.42
C ALA A 230 8.96 -1.83 -4.63
N ASP A 231 10.05 -1.08 -4.46
CA ASP A 231 10.71 -0.31 -5.53
C ASP A 231 9.79 0.64 -6.32
N GLY A 232 8.69 1.10 -5.70
CA GLY A 232 7.81 2.12 -6.24
C GLY A 232 6.39 1.68 -6.58
N GLY A 233 6.06 0.38 -6.56
CA GLY A 233 4.68 -0.13 -6.50
C GLY A 233 3.60 0.70 -7.23
N LEU A 234 2.61 1.18 -6.49
CA LEU A 234 1.50 2.01 -6.99
C LEU A 234 1.97 3.35 -7.58
N PHE A 235 3.09 3.91 -7.12
CA PHE A 235 3.63 5.14 -7.72
C PHE A 235 4.06 4.92 -9.17
N LEU A 236 4.74 3.81 -9.47
CA LEU A 236 5.10 3.46 -10.85
C LEU A 236 3.90 2.99 -11.67
N ALA A 237 2.92 2.33 -11.05
CA ALA A 237 1.64 2.03 -11.72
C ALA A 237 0.90 3.31 -12.11
N ALA A 238 0.96 4.35 -11.27
CA ALA A 238 0.35 5.65 -11.55
C ALA A 238 1.01 6.37 -12.73
N LYS A 239 2.30 6.15 -12.99
CA LYS A 239 2.99 6.68 -14.18
C LYS A 239 2.37 6.11 -15.46
N ALA A 240 2.26 4.78 -15.56
CA ALA A 240 1.63 4.11 -16.69
C ALA A 240 0.15 4.49 -16.84
N PHE A 241 -0.56 4.69 -15.71
CA PHE A 241 -1.94 5.19 -15.70
C PHE A 241 -2.05 6.59 -16.34
N LYS A 242 -1.18 7.53 -15.94
CA LYS A 242 -1.17 8.90 -16.46
C LYS A 242 -0.80 8.97 -17.94
N GLU A 243 0.14 8.14 -18.38
CA GLU A 243 0.47 8.01 -19.80
C GLU A 243 -0.75 7.59 -20.63
N ARG A 244 -1.54 6.61 -20.14
CA ARG A 244 -2.81 6.22 -20.79
C ARG A 244 -3.88 7.31 -20.72
N ALA A 245 -3.96 8.05 -19.61
CA ALA A 245 -4.86 9.20 -19.49
C ALA A 245 -4.53 10.26 -20.56
N ASN A 246 -3.26 10.61 -20.74
CA ASN A 246 -2.83 11.55 -21.78
C ASN A 246 -3.15 11.03 -23.19
N GLN A 247 -2.96 9.73 -23.44
CA GLN A 247 -3.37 9.08 -24.71
C GLN A 247 -4.89 9.13 -24.93
N TYR A 248 -5.67 9.00 -23.87
CA TYR A 248 -7.12 9.11 -23.94
C TYR A 248 -7.56 10.54 -24.27
N VAL A 249 -7.04 11.52 -23.53
CA VAL A 249 -7.34 12.95 -23.74
C VAL A 249 -6.95 13.39 -25.15
N SER A 250 -5.73 13.09 -25.59
CA SER A 250 -5.27 13.43 -26.95
C SER A 250 -6.10 12.82 -28.07
N ARG A 251 -6.72 11.65 -27.86
CA ARG A 251 -7.56 10.97 -28.86
C ARG A 251 -9.03 11.37 -28.81
N THR A 252 -9.51 11.87 -27.68
CA THR A 252 -10.94 12.17 -27.47
C THR A 252 -11.23 13.66 -27.36
N GLY A 253 -10.22 14.48 -27.06
CA GLY A 253 -10.37 15.91 -26.77
C GLY A 253 -11.05 16.20 -25.43
N LEU A 254 -11.26 15.17 -24.60
CA LEU A 254 -11.92 15.20 -23.30
C LEU A 254 -10.96 14.77 -22.19
#